data_AF-A0A8C5MXL9-F1
#
_entry.id   AF-A0A8C5MXL9-F1
#
_cell.length_a   1.000
_cell.length_b   1.000
_cell.length_c   1.000
_cell.angle_alpha   90.00
_cell.angle_beta   90.00
_cell.angle_gamma   90.00
#
_symmetry.space_group_name_H-M   'P 1'
#
loop_
_entity.id
_entity.type
_entity.pdbx_description
1 polymer ?
#
loop_
_entity_poly.entity_id
_entity_poly.type
_entity_poly.pdbx_seq_one_letter_code
_entity_poly.pdbx_strand_id
1 'polypeptide(L)'
;MYHLRDSLWSKFKSTGSMNDHCEYRKCRNECTKETKMAKAQYFNENLNNNISNPRNFWKIISNIQAPPSHSQPAALKVNNQTVQHPLDVANAFNNYFVGSATTLIAKLGNDTQSERPHAGQDPPTVQRPRNPEKFSFRPVPVSAITKLLRNQKMKYQSGPDQIPAMLLKISAPAIEKPVTTLINESLATGYIPKLWKTARVVPIHKSGDNTLVSNYRPISLLPVMSKILEKCVYTQLRDYYQYQNYLTPDQSGFRPNHSTTTALLKVCNDIQAGMEQGNLTGAIFLDFAKAFDTVDHGILLQKLKNSGIGDSTLTWFQSYVSDRSQFVSISDSTSLPLPVTCGVPQGSILGPLLFTIFINDLPNVCKASTVHMYADDTVIYTSKPNLPQLESVLQEQFTGVEKWIANNKLFLNTDKTVTMLFGTTPKLHKL
;
A
#
# COMPACT_ATOMS: atom_id res chain seq x y z
N MET A 1 9.91 34.93 32.84
CA MET A 1 10.38 33.80 33.67
C MET A 1 11.67 33.15 33.18
N TYR A 2 11.81 32.76 31.91
CA TYR A 2 13.08 32.16 31.43
C TYR A 2 14.31 33.06 31.62
N HIS A 3 14.20 34.36 31.33
CA HIS A 3 15.26 35.34 31.60
C HIS A 3 15.65 35.44 33.09
N LEU A 4 14.68 35.26 33.99
CA LEU A 4 14.93 35.28 35.44
C LEU A 4 15.66 34.01 35.88
N ARG A 5 15.25 32.83 35.38
CA ARG A 5 15.96 31.55 35.59
C ARG A 5 17.42 31.67 35.14
N ASP A 6 17.64 32.21 33.95
CA ASP A 6 18.98 32.29 33.34
C ASP A 6 19.86 33.31 34.08
N SER A 7 19.28 34.41 34.54
CA SER A 7 19.95 35.38 35.42
C SER A 7 20.35 34.78 36.77
N LEU A 8 19.45 34.03 37.43
CA LEU A 8 19.72 33.36 38.70
C LEU A 8 20.79 32.26 38.58
N TRP A 9 20.85 31.58 37.43
CA TRP A 9 21.92 30.63 37.12
C TRP A 9 23.29 31.31 36.98
N SER A 10 23.33 32.43 36.25
CA SER A 10 24.54 33.24 36.12
C SER A 10 25.00 33.80 37.46
N LYS A 11 24.07 34.25 38.31
CA LYS A 11 24.35 34.73 39.67
C LYS A 11 24.96 33.62 40.54
N PHE A 12 24.34 32.43 40.58
CA PHE A 12 24.91 31.28 41.29
C PHE A 12 26.32 30.93 40.80
N LYS A 13 26.57 30.94 39.48
CA LYS A 13 27.91 30.69 38.93
C LYS A 13 28.95 31.71 39.38
N SER A 14 28.55 32.97 39.60
CA SER A 14 29.45 34.02 40.07
C SER A 14 29.70 33.99 41.59
N THR A 15 28.70 33.62 42.39
CA THR A 15 28.76 33.72 43.86
C THR A 15 29.11 32.40 44.55
N GLY A 16 28.83 31.25 43.92
CA GLY A 16 28.98 29.92 44.53
C GLY A 16 28.07 29.67 45.73
N SER A 17 27.16 30.60 46.05
CA SER A 17 26.34 30.54 47.26
C SER A 17 25.22 29.51 47.16
N MET A 18 25.03 28.73 48.22
CA MET A 18 23.97 27.74 48.31
C MET A 18 22.57 28.39 48.29
N ASN A 19 22.45 29.63 48.77
CA ASN A 19 21.18 30.36 48.73
C ASN A 19 20.77 30.72 47.29
N ASP A 20 21.71 31.20 46.48
CA ASP A 20 21.46 31.52 45.07
C ASP A 20 21.13 30.26 44.25
N HIS A 21 21.76 29.11 44.57
CA HIS A 21 21.40 27.83 43.95
C HIS A 21 19.96 27.41 44.28
N CYS A 22 19.51 27.65 45.52
CA CYS A 22 18.16 27.33 45.96
C CYS A 22 17.11 28.20 45.23
N GLU A 23 17.39 29.49 45.06
CA GLU A 23 16.56 30.42 44.29
C GLU A 23 16.48 30.03 42.81
N TYR A 24 17.62 29.71 42.18
CA TYR A 24 17.65 29.17 40.82
C TYR A 24 16.80 27.89 40.69
N ARG A 25 16.95 26.94 41.62
CA ARG A 25 16.21 25.66 41.59
C ARG A 25 14.70 25.89 41.67
N LYS A 26 14.24 26.80 42.54
CA LYS A 26 12.82 27.19 42.64
C LYS A 26 12.31 27.75 41.31
N CYS A 27 13.01 28.75 40.76
CA CYS A 27 12.62 29.38 39.49
C CYS A 27 12.69 28.40 38.29
N ARG A 28 13.67 27.50 38.25
CA ARG A 28 13.79 26.44 37.24
C ARG A 28 12.60 25.48 37.31
N ASN A 29 12.22 25.04 38.51
CA ASN A 29 11.10 24.13 38.71
C ASN A 29 9.78 24.80 38.31
N GLU A 30 9.61 26.08 38.62
CA GLU A 30 8.46 26.88 38.22
C GLU A 30 8.39 27.07 36.70
N CYS A 31 9.50 27.43 36.05
CA CYS A 31 9.58 27.48 34.58
C CYS A 31 9.23 26.12 33.95
N THR A 32 9.70 25.02 34.55
CA THR A 32 9.42 23.67 34.06
C THR A 32 7.94 23.33 34.21
N LYS A 33 7.32 23.71 35.33
CA LYS A 33 5.89 23.54 35.59
C LYS A 33 5.05 24.30 34.55
N GLU A 34 5.33 25.59 34.35
CA GLU A 34 4.62 26.42 33.36
C GLU A 34 4.80 25.90 31.94
N THR A 35 6.01 25.46 31.58
CA THR A 35 6.26 24.84 30.25
C THR A 35 5.40 23.60 30.05
N LYS A 36 5.26 22.76 31.09
CA LYS A 36 4.41 21.56 31.04
C LYS A 36 2.92 21.94 30.93
N MET A 37 2.46 22.92 31.71
CA MET A 37 1.08 23.40 31.66
C MET A 37 0.74 24.00 30.30
N ALA A 38 1.58 24.88 29.75
CA ALA A 38 1.37 25.47 28.43
C ALA A 38 1.35 24.42 27.30
N LYS A 39 2.24 23.40 27.36
CA LYS A 39 2.20 22.28 26.41
C LYS A 39 0.92 21.47 26.53
N ALA A 40 0.50 21.13 27.74
CA ALA A 40 -0.73 20.38 27.98
C ALA A 40 -1.95 21.15 27.48
N GLN A 41 -2.01 22.45 27.75
CA GLN A 41 -3.08 23.32 27.28
C GLN A 41 -3.10 23.42 25.75
N TYR A 42 -1.96 23.67 25.11
CA TYR A 42 -1.84 23.71 23.64
C TYR A 42 -2.36 22.43 22.98
N PHE A 43 -1.97 21.26 23.51
CA PHE A 43 -2.42 19.99 22.94
C PHE A 43 -3.90 19.70 23.24
N ASN A 44 -4.39 20.00 24.45
CA ASN A 44 -5.80 19.84 24.78
C ASN A 44 -6.69 20.71 23.90
N GLU A 45 -6.34 21.98 23.71
CA GLU A 45 -7.06 22.89 22.83
C GLU A 45 -7.03 22.40 21.38
N ASN A 46 -5.87 21.99 20.86
CA ASN A 46 -5.77 21.45 19.51
C ASN A 46 -6.56 20.15 19.31
N LEU A 47 -6.55 19.25 20.29
CA LEU A 47 -7.30 17.99 20.23
C LEU A 47 -8.80 18.25 20.28
N ASN A 48 -9.27 19.11 21.18
CA ASN A 48 -10.68 19.50 21.27
C ASN A 48 -11.17 20.18 20.00
N ASN A 49 -10.37 21.08 19.43
CA ASN A 49 -10.71 21.78 18.18
C ASN A 49 -10.73 20.87 16.95
N ASN A 50 -10.08 19.69 17.01
CA ASN A 50 -10.02 18.75 15.90
C ASN A 50 -10.75 17.42 16.19
N ILE A 51 -11.54 17.33 17.27
CA ILE A 51 -12.23 16.09 17.66
C ILE A 51 -13.17 15.57 16.56
N SER A 52 -13.78 16.49 15.80
CA SER A 52 -14.67 16.21 14.68
C SER A 52 -13.93 15.89 13.38
N ASN A 53 -12.61 16.04 13.34
CA ASN A 53 -11.76 15.72 12.19
C ASN A 53 -10.75 14.62 12.58
N PRO A 54 -11.12 13.33 12.44
CA PRO A 54 -10.29 12.20 12.84
C PRO A 54 -8.87 12.25 12.26
N ARG A 55 -8.71 12.72 11.02
CA ARG A 55 -7.40 12.79 10.35
C ARG A 55 -6.46 13.78 11.03
N ASN A 56 -6.96 14.97 11.37
CA ASN A 56 -6.18 15.99 12.04
C ASN A 56 -5.94 15.63 13.51
N PHE A 57 -6.97 15.08 14.18
CA PHE A 57 -6.87 14.56 15.54
C PHE A 57 -5.72 13.55 15.68
N TRP A 58 -5.72 12.50 14.85
CA TRP A 58 -4.66 11.48 14.88
C TRP A 58 -3.30 12.02 14.50
N LYS A 59 -3.23 13.02 13.60
CA LYS A 59 -1.97 13.72 13.28
C LYS A 59 -1.40 14.49 14.48
N ILE A 60 -2.27 15.09 15.30
CA ILE A 60 -1.85 15.78 16.53
C ILE A 60 -1.37 14.76 17.56
N ILE A 61 -2.11 13.66 17.75
CA ILE A 61 -1.70 12.55 18.63
C ILE A 61 -0.35 11.97 18.22
N SER A 62 -0.10 11.75 16.92
CA SER A 62 1.18 11.25 16.43
C SER A 62 2.36 12.21 16.64
N ASN A 63 2.09 13.51 16.83
CA ASN A 63 3.12 14.50 17.18
C ASN A 63 3.37 14.57 18.69
N ILE A 64 2.42 14.14 19.52
CA ILE A 64 2.54 14.04 20.99
C ILE A 64 3.31 12.78 21.36
N GLN A 65 2.99 11.67 20.70
CA GLN A 65 3.83 10.48 20.71
C GLN A 65 5.17 10.83 20.07
N ALA A 66 6.27 10.26 20.58
CA ALA A 66 7.60 10.50 20.01
C ALA A 66 7.49 10.38 18.48
N PRO A 67 8.04 11.34 17.70
CA PRO A 67 7.94 11.28 16.25
C PRO A 67 8.40 9.89 15.82
N PRO A 68 7.66 9.19 14.94
CA PRO A 68 8.19 7.96 14.36
C PRO A 68 9.57 8.30 13.85
N SER A 69 10.57 7.52 14.28
CA SER A 69 11.94 7.72 13.83
C SER A 69 11.97 7.42 12.34
N HIS A 70 11.68 8.44 11.52
CA HIS A 70 11.94 8.44 10.08
C HIS A 70 13.46 8.57 9.82
N SER A 71 14.29 8.29 10.81
CA SER A 71 15.72 8.12 10.64
C SER A 71 15.93 7.02 9.61
N GLN A 72 16.47 7.40 8.46
CA GLN A 72 17.01 6.43 7.52
C GLN A 72 17.98 5.54 8.29
N PRO A 73 17.98 4.22 8.02
CA PRO A 73 18.77 3.28 8.81
C PRO A 73 20.25 3.65 8.71
N ALA A 74 20.87 3.88 9.86
CA ALA A 74 22.30 4.16 9.96
C ALA A 74 23.14 2.90 9.64
N ALA A 75 22.54 1.71 9.76
CA ALA A 75 23.21 0.44 9.50
C ALA A 75 22.21 -0.67 9.14
N LEU A 76 22.65 -1.63 8.31
CA LEU A 76 21.93 -2.85 7.99
C LEU A 76 22.79 -4.09 8.28
N LYS A 77 22.17 -5.18 8.70
CA LYS A 77 22.81 -6.50 8.75
C LYS A 77 22.58 -7.21 7.41
N VAL A 78 23.65 -7.39 6.65
CA VAL A 78 23.64 -8.13 5.38
C VAL A 78 24.66 -9.27 5.53
N ASN A 79 24.22 -10.52 5.39
CA ASN A 79 25.10 -11.72 5.48
C ASN A 79 25.98 -11.74 6.76
N ASN A 80 25.40 -11.47 7.93
CA ASN A 80 26.08 -11.35 9.24
C ASN A 80 27.15 -10.24 9.33
N GLN A 81 27.22 -9.34 8.35
CA GLN A 81 28.05 -8.15 8.40
C GLN A 81 27.20 -6.89 8.52
N THR A 82 27.71 -5.91 9.27
CA THR A 82 27.04 -4.63 9.45
C THR A 82 27.51 -3.65 8.38
N VAL A 83 26.60 -3.30 7.48
CA VAL A 83 26.81 -2.30 6.42
C VAL A 83 26.32 -0.95 6.94
N GLN A 84 27.21 0.06 6.97
CA GLN A 84 26.89 1.40 7.47
C GLN A 84 27.03 2.49 6.41
N HIS A 85 27.79 2.25 5.35
CA HIS A 85 28.02 3.25 4.32
C HIS A 85 26.74 3.47 3.51
N PRO A 86 26.25 4.73 3.34
CA PRO A 86 24.95 5.01 2.73
C PRO A 86 24.74 4.40 1.33
N LEU A 87 25.79 4.35 0.50
CA LEU A 87 25.74 3.72 -0.82
C LEU A 87 25.50 2.20 -0.73
N ASP A 88 26.19 1.53 0.19
CA ASP A 88 26.07 0.09 0.37
C ASP A 88 24.72 -0.27 1.00
N VAL A 89 24.22 0.56 1.91
CA VAL A 89 22.86 0.47 2.45
C VAL A 89 21.83 0.61 1.33
N ALA A 90 21.98 1.60 0.44
CA ALA A 90 21.10 1.79 -0.70
C ALA A 90 21.14 0.60 -1.67
N ASN A 91 22.32 0.08 -1.98
CA ASN A 91 22.49 -1.11 -2.82
C ASN A 91 21.86 -2.36 -2.18
N ALA A 92 22.06 -2.58 -0.88
CA ALA A 92 21.47 -3.70 -0.14
C ALA A 92 19.93 -3.65 -0.18
N PHE A 93 19.34 -2.47 0.04
CA PHE A 93 17.89 -2.30 -0.13
C PHE A 93 17.44 -2.54 -1.56
N ASN A 94 18.13 -2.00 -2.56
CA ASN A 94 17.67 -2.13 -3.94
C ASN A 94 17.74 -3.60 -4.40
N ASN A 95 18.84 -4.27 -4.10
CA ASN A 95 19.02 -5.70 -4.34
C ASN A 95 17.95 -6.52 -3.63
N TYR A 96 17.63 -6.20 -2.37
CA TYR A 96 16.58 -6.91 -1.65
C TYR A 96 15.20 -6.68 -2.25
N PHE A 97 14.81 -5.43 -2.53
CA PHE A 97 13.47 -5.13 -3.04
C PHE A 97 13.23 -5.72 -4.43
N VAL A 98 14.20 -5.64 -5.35
CA VAL A 98 14.11 -6.26 -6.68
C VAL A 98 14.26 -7.78 -6.60
N GLY A 99 15.25 -8.26 -5.85
CA GLY A 99 15.59 -9.68 -5.78
C GLY A 99 14.54 -10.50 -5.04
N SER A 100 13.88 -9.93 -4.01
CA SER A 100 13.01 -10.72 -3.15
C SER A 100 11.76 -11.28 -3.83
N ALA A 101 11.18 -10.58 -4.79
CA ALA A 101 10.10 -11.12 -5.62
C ALA A 101 10.63 -12.26 -6.52
N THR A 102 11.80 -12.06 -7.12
CA THR A 102 12.48 -13.09 -7.94
C THR A 102 12.81 -14.35 -7.14
N THR A 103 13.31 -14.21 -5.90
CA THR A 103 13.60 -15.34 -5.01
C THR A 103 12.35 -16.11 -4.63
N LEU A 104 11.23 -15.41 -4.38
CA LEU A 104 9.95 -16.07 -4.11
C LEU A 104 9.49 -16.84 -5.36
N ILE A 105 9.57 -16.25 -6.55
CA ILE A 105 9.22 -16.89 -7.83
C ILE A 105 10.12 -18.10 -8.11
N ALA A 106 11.42 -18.04 -7.79
CA ALA A 106 12.34 -19.15 -7.95
C ALA A 106 11.98 -20.35 -7.06
N LYS A 107 11.44 -20.13 -5.85
CA LYS A 107 10.95 -21.21 -4.98
C LYS A 107 9.81 -22.00 -5.63
N LEU A 108 8.87 -21.33 -6.31
CA LEU A 108 7.81 -22.00 -7.09
C LEU A 108 8.37 -22.88 -8.21
N GLY A 109 9.46 -22.45 -8.85
CA GLY A 109 10.10 -23.19 -9.94
C GLY A 109 10.72 -24.52 -9.49
N ASN A 110 11.20 -24.60 -8.24
CA ASN A 110 11.82 -25.80 -7.70
C ASN A 110 10.82 -26.78 -7.07
N ASP A 111 9.69 -26.30 -6.55
CA ASP A 111 8.65 -27.15 -5.94
C ASP A 111 7.67 -27.78 -6.96
N THR A 112 7.72 -27.40 -8.25
CA THR A 112 6.71 -27.80 -9.26
C THR A 112 7.11 -28.97 -10.18
N GLN A 113 7.84 -29.97 -9.66
CA GLN A 113 7.90 -31.31 -10.29
C GLN A 113 6.78 -32.28 -9.82
N SER A 114 5.88 -31.87 -8.93
CA SER A 114 4.65 -32.59 -8.65
C SER A 114 3.51 -32.12 -9.56
N GLU A 115 3.17 -32.97 -10.53
CA GLU A 115 1.93 -33.02 -11.32
C GLU A 115 1.15 -31.70 -11.48
N ARG A 116 1.51 -30.92 -12.51
CA ARG A 116 0.63 -29.86 -13.02
C ARG A 116 -0.64 -30.51 -13.61
N PRO A 117 -1.85 -30.17 -13.12
CA PRO A 117 -3.05 -30.46 -13.89
C PRO A 117 -2.90 -29.74 -15.23
N HIS A 118 -3.16 -30.45 -16.32
CA HIS A 118 -2.99 -29.96 -17.68
C HIS A 118 -3.58 -28.56 -17.86
N ALA A 119 -2.84 -27.72 -18.60
CA ALA A 119 -3.22 -26.37 -19.04
C ALA A 119 -4.37 -26.39 -20.07
N GLY A 120 -5.44 -27.13 -19.79
CA GLY A 120 -6.60 -27.32 -20.67
C GLY A 120 -7.95 -27.13 -19.98
N GLN A 121 -7.99 -26.73 -18.71
CA GLN A 121 -9.23 -26.26 -18.09
C GLN A 121 -9.23 -24.74 -18.13
N ASP A 122 -10.21 -24.17 -18.82
CA ASP A 122 -10.46 -22.73 -18.81
C ASP A 122 -10.39 -22.19 -17.38
N PRO A 123 -9.73 -21.05 -17.13
CA PRO A 123 -9.69 -20.45 -15.81
C PRO A 123 -11.13 -20.31 -15.27
N PRO A 124 -11.34 -20.49 -13.95
CA PRO A 124 -12.67 -20.48 -13.35
C PRO A 124 -13.43 -19.24 -13.79
N THR A 125 -14.52 -19.46 -14.52
CA THR A 125 -15.46 -18.51 -15.13
C THR A 125 -15.05 -17.05 -14.93
N VAL A 126 -14.19 -16.55 -15.83
CA VAL A 126 -13.84 -15.12 -15.89
C VAL A 126 -15.15 -14.34 -15.91
N GLN A 127 -15.36 -13.46 -14.92
CA GLN A 127 -16.46 -12.49 -14.96
C GLN A 127 -16.29 -11.69 -16.26
N ARG A 128 -17.08 -12.00 -17.28
CA ARG A 128 -17.02 -11.25 -18.53
C ARG A 128 -17.73 -9.91 -18.33
N PRO A 129 -17.26 -8.83 -18.95
CA PRO A 129 -17.98 -7.56 -18.95
C PRO A 129 -19.42 -7.76 -19.41
N ARG A 130 -20.35 -7.00 -18.83
CA ARG A 130 -21.77 -7.07 -19.20
C ARG A 130 -22.01 -6.67 -20.66
N ASN A 131 -21.21 -5.76 -21.19
CA ASN A 131 -21.28 -5.30 -22.57
C ASN A 131 -20.05 -5.81 -23.36
N PRO A 132 -20.23 -6.34 -24.58
CA PRO A 132 -19.13 -6.81 -25.43
C PRO A 132 -18.18 -5.69 -25.94
N GLU A 133 -18.55 -4.42 -25.81
CA GLU A 133 -17.70 -3.31 -26.23
C GLU A 133 -16.39 -3.27 -25.44
N LYS A 134 -15.28 -3.44 -26.15
CA LYS A 134 -13.94 -3.33 -25.56
C LYS A 134 -13.62 -1.87 -25.20
N PHE A 135 -13.02 -1.69 -24.04
CA PHE A 135 -12.50 -0.40 -23.58
C PHE A 135 -11.40 0.12 -24.51
N SER A 136 -11.48 1.41 -24.83
CA SER A 136 -10.44 2.16 -25.52
C SER A 136 -10.26 3.53 -24.86
N PHE A 137 -9.02 4.04 -24.89
CA PHE A 137 -8.75 5.38 -24.38
C PHE A 137 -9.44 6.46 -25.21
N ARG A 138 -9.97 7.45 -24.52
CA ARG A 138 -10.49 8.69 -25.10
C ARG A 138 -9.47 9.82 -24.91
N PRO A 139 -9.39 10.76 -25.86
CA PRO A 139 -8.59 11.96 -25.69
C PRO A 139 -8.97 12.72 -24.43
N VAL A 140 -7.96 13.14 -23.67
CA VAL A 140 -8.12 13.92 -22.45
C VAL A 140 -8.18 15.40 -22.83
N PRO A 141 -9.20 16.16 -22.36
CA PRO A 141 -9.30 17.58 -22.65
C PRO A 141 -8.28 18.39 -21.83
N VAL A 142 -7.87 19.53 -22.39
CA VAL A 142 -6.92 20.45 -21.72
C VAL A 142 -7.41 20.83 -20.32
N SER A 143 -8.71 21.10 -20.16
CA SER A 143 -9.32 21.47 -18.87
C SER A 143 -9.10 20.42 -17.77
N ALA A 144 -9.11 19.13 -18.12
CA ALA A 144 -8.81 18.06 -17.17
C ALA A 144 -7.35 18.09 -16.74
N ILE A 145 -6.42 18.30 -17.68
CA ILE A 145 -4.99 18.43 -17.41
C ILE A 145 -4.68 19.67 -16.57
N THR A 146 -5.27 20.82 -16.91
CA THR A 146 -5.16 22.06 -16.12
C THR A 146 -5.56 21.82 -14.66
N LYS A 147 -6.68 21.11 -14.44
CA LYS A 147 -7.15 20.76 -13.10
C LYS A 147 -6.15 19.85 -12.37
N LEU A 148 -5.57 18.86 -13.05
CA LEU A 148 -4.56 17.97 -12.46
C LEU A 148 -3.28 18.71 -12.10
N LEU A 149 -2.81 19.64 -12.94
CA LEU A 149 -1.63 20.46 -12.69
C LEU A 149 -1.85 21.42 -11.51
N ARG A 150 -2.99 22.12 -11.47
CA ARG A 150 -3.29 23.09 -10.40
C ARG A 150 -3.54 22.42 -9.04
N ASN A 151 -4.03 21.19 -9.03
CA ASN A 151 -4.28 20.41 -7.80
C ASN A 151 -3.04 19.72 -7.23
N GLN A 152 -1.87 19.88 -7.85
CA GLN A 152 -0.62 19.38 -7.27
C GLN A 152 -0.32 20.04 -5.92
N LYS A 153 0.42 19.31 -5.07
CA LYS A 153 0.81 19.79 -3.74
C LYS A 153 2.00 20.75 -3.87
N MET A 154 2.02 21.80 -3.05
CA MET A 154 3.18 22.70 -2.90
C MET A 154 4.27 22.00 -2.08
N LYS A 155 4.99 21.06 -2.71
CA LYS A 155 6.05 20.26 -2.09
C LYS A 155 7.30 20.27 -2.97
N TYR A 156 8.46 20.30 -2.30
CA TYR A 156 9.79 20.26 -2.92
C TYR A 156 10.25 18.83 -3.27
N GLN A 157 9.62 17.80 -2.72
CA GLN A 157 9.94 16.41 -3.03
C GLN A 157 9.67 16.11 -4.51
N SER A 158 10.69 15.63 -5.21
CA SER A 158 10.67 15.28 -6.63
C SER A 158 10.85 13.77 -6.86
N GLY A 159 10.47 13.31 -8.05
CA GLY A 159 10.76 11.97 -8.52
C GLY A 159 12.23 11.84 -8.98
N PRO A 160 12.55 10.79 -9.75
CA PRO A 160 13.84 10.61 -10.41
C PRO A 160 14.27 11.76 -11.33
N ASP A 161 13.29 12.47 -11.89
CA ASP A 161 13.46 13.60 -12.81
C ASP A 161 13.87 14.90 -12.11
N GLN A 162 13.91 14.90 -10.78
CA GLN A 162 14.19 16.07 -9.96
C GLN A 162 13.23 17.26 -10.17
N ILE A 163 12.07 17.02 -10.81
CA ILE A 163 11.04 18.05 -11.04
C ILE A 163 10.03 18.01 -9.88
N PRO A 164 9.95 19.05 -9.03
CA PRO A 164 8.99 19.08 -7.94
C PRO A 164 7.56 19.34 -8.44
N ALA A 165 6.58 18.79 -7.74
CA ALA A 165 5.16 19.01 -8.07
C ALA A 165 4.74 20.49 -8.02
N MET A 166 5.43 21.28 -7.18
CA MET A 166 5.26 22.73 -7.09
C MET A 166 5.55 23.45 -8.41
N LEU A 167 6.61 23.06 -9.12
CA LEU A 167 7.00 23.71 -10.36
C LEU A 167 5.93 23.51 -11.44
N LEU A 168 5.44 22.27 -11.58
CA LEU A 168 4.36 21.96 -12.53
C LEU A 168 3.06 22.71 -12.22
N LYS A 169 2.78 22.96 -10.94
CA LYS A 169 1.63 23.75 -10.53
C LYS A 169 1.76 25.22 -10.91
N ILE A 170 2.91 25.83 -10.64
CA ILE A 170 3.17 27.25 -10.94
C ILE A 170 3.17 27.46 -12.46
N SER A 171 3.83 26.56 -13.20
CA SER A 171 3.94 26.62 -14.66
C SER A 171 2.68 26.16 -15.40
N ALA A 172 1.63 25.73 -14.70
CA ALA A 172 0.44 25.12 -15.30
C ALA A 172 -0.16 25.93 -16.47
N PRO A 173 -0.34 27.27 -16.39
CA PRO A 173 -0.90 28.05 -17.50
C PRO A 173 -0.04 28.01 -18.78
N ALA A 174 1.27 27.83 -18.65
CA ALA A 174 2.19 27.77 -19.79
C ALA A 174 2.29 26.36 -20.38
N ILE A 175 2.17 25.31 -19.56
CA ILE A 175 2.45 23.94 -19.98
C ILE A 175 1.20 23.08 -20.21
N GLU A 176 0.00 23.54 -19.85
CA GLU A 176 -1.23 22.73 -19.95
C GLU A 176 -1.49 22.16 -21.35
N LYS A 177 -1.27 22.95 -22.41
CA LYS A 177 -1.47 22.50 -23.79
C LYS A 177 -0.40 21.47 -24.22
N PRO A 178 0.93 21.75 -24.12
CA PRO A 178 1.95 20.75 -24.41
C PRO A 178 1.79 19.44 -23.63
N VAL A 179 1.46 19.54 -22.34
CA VAL A 179 1.24 18.34 -21.50
C VAL A 179 0.03 17.54 -21.96
N THR A 180 -1.05 18.22 -22.37
CA THR A 180 -2.23 17.54 -22.93
C THR A 180 -1.88 16.78 -24.20
N THR A 181 -1.14 17.42 -25.13
CA THR A 181 -0.67 16.77 -26.35
C THR A 181 0.17 15.55 -26.03
N LEU A 182 1.13 15.67 -25.11
CA LEU A 182 2.02 14.57 -24.71
C LEU A 182 1.24 13.38 -24.11
N ILE A 183 0.26 13.66 -23.24
CA ILE A 183 -0.57 12.61 -22.63
C ILE A 183 -1.43 11.92 -23.70
N ASN A 184 -2.08 12.68 -24.57
CA ASN A 184 -2.91 12.09 -25.62
C ASN A 184 -2.10 11.30 -26.63
N GLU A 185 -0.88 11.74 -26.94
CA GLU A 185 0.05 11.00 -27.80
C GLU A 185 0.44 9.65 -27.17
N SER A 186 0.74 9.64 -25.86
CA SER A 186 0.99 8.39 -25.12
C SER A 186 -0.20 7.43 -25.19
N LEU A 187 -1.42 7.93 -24.96
CA LEU A 187 -2.64 7.11 -25.00
C LEU A 187 -2.95 6.59 -26.41
N ALA A 188 -2.72 7.39 -27.45
CA ALA A 188 -2.99 7.03 -28.84
C ALA A 188 -1.98 6.01 -29.38
N THR A 189 -0.70 6.19 -29.06
CA THR A 189 0.39 5.33 -29.55
C THR A 189 0.62 4.08 -28.71
N GLY A 190 0.06 4.01 -27.49
CA GLY A 190 0.35 2.94 -26.54
C GLY A 190 1.77 3.03 -25.93
N TYR A 191 2.49 4.13 -26.15
CA TYR A 191 3.85 4.30 -25.65
C TYR A 191 3.90 5.11 -24.37
N ILE A 192 4.80 4.75 -23.45
CA ILE A 192 5.06 5.51 -22.23
C ILE A 192 6.52 5.94 -22.23
N PRO A 193 6.82 7.24 -22.05
CA PRO A 193 8.18 7.73 -22.02
C PRO A 193 9.08 6.96 -21.07
N LYS A 194 10.26 6.55 -21.53
CA LYS A 194 11.26 5.83 -20.72
C LYS A 194 11.58 6.53 -19.39
N LEU A 195 11.66 7.86 -19.41
CA LEU A 195 11.89 8.69 -18.21
C LEU A 195 10.81 8.50 -17.12
N TRP A 196 9.59 8.11 -17.51
CA TRP A 196 8.46 7.88 -16.60
C TRP A 196 8.40 6.45 -16.05
N LYS A 197 9.26 5.55 -16.57
CA LYS A 197 9.34 4.15 -16.15
C LYS A 197 10.35 3.90 -15.02
N THR A 198 11.10 4.93 -14.63
CA THR A 198 12.04 4.85 -13.50
C THR A 198 11.37 5.29 -12.20
N ALA A 199 11.61 4.57 -11.11
CA ALA A 199 11.16 4.92 -9.77
C ALA A 199 12.35 5.18 -8.83
N ARG A 200 12.23 6.22 -7.99
CA ARG A 200 13.14 6.41 -6.85
C ARG A 200 12.47 5.80 -5.62
N VAL A 201 13.07 4.78 -5.05
CA VAL A 201 12.52 4.04 -3.91
C VAL A 201 13.08 4.58 -2.61
N VAL A 202 12.18 4.83 -1.67
CA VAL A 202 12.50 5.21 -0.29
C VAL A 202 12.06 4.07 0.63
N PRO A 203 12.98 3.42 1.36
CA PRO A 203 12.62 2.40 2.33
C PRO A 203 11.91 3.04 3.52
N ILE A 204 10.74 2.52 3.88
CA ILE A 204 10.02 2.94 5.10
C ILE A 204 9.93 1.76 6.05
N HIS A 205 10.45 1.93 7.27
CA HIS A 205 10.39 0.89 8.30
C HIS A 205 8.93 0.56 8.64
N LYS A 206 8.61 -0.74 8.63
CA LYS A 206 7.28 -1.27 8.92
C LYS A 206 7.15 -1.65 10.39
N SER A 207 8.04 -2.51 10.88
CA SER A 207 8.01 -3.11 12.22
C SER A 207 9.24 -3.99 12.47
N GLY A 208 9.58 -4.32 13.71
CA GLY A 208 10.69 -5.24 14.04
C GLY A 208 12.07 -4.58 13.99
N ASP A 209 13.13 -5.39 13.96
CA ASP A 209 14.53 -4.93 13.93
C ASP A 209 14.79 -4.03 12.72
N ASN A 210 15.24 -2.79 12.97
CA ASN A 210 15.53 -1.77 11.95
C ASN A 210 16.83 -2.04 11.18
N THR A 211 17.62 -3.03 11.59
CA THR A 211 18.82 -3.46 10.87
C THR A 211 18.51 -4.49 9.78
N LEU A 212 17.29 -5.02 9.73
CA LEU A 212 16.88 -6.04 8.74
C LEU A 212 16.11 -5.42 7.58
N VAL A 213 16.59 -5.63 6.35
CA VAL A 213 15.95 -5.11 5.12
C VAL A 213 14.52 -5.61 4.90
N SER A 214 14.18 -6.79 5.41
CA SER A 214 12.84 -7.39 5.32
C SER A 214 11.77 -6.62 6.08
N ASN A 215 12.18 -5.79 7.04
CA ASN A 215 11.30 -5.00 7.90
C ASN A 215 10.97 -3.63 7.29
N TYR A 216 11.31 -3.39 6.02
CA TYR A 216 11.06 -2.16 5.30
C TYR A 216 10.13 -2.37 4.10
N ARG A 217 9.35 -1.34 3.78
CA ARG A 217 8.52 -1.26 2.57
C ARG A 217 9.19 -0.39 1.50
N PRO A 218 9.17 -0.77 0.22
CA PRO A 218 9.71 0.02 -0.87
C PRO A 218 8.69 1.06 -1.37
N ILE A 219 8.74 2.30 -0.88
CA ILE A 219 7.85 3.35 -1.41
C ILE A 219 8.45 3.98 -2.67
N SER A 220 7.76 3.80 -3.79
CA SER A 220 8.12 4.34 -5.11
C SER A 220 7.70 5.79 -5.27
N LEU A 221 8.68 6.68 -5.38
CA LEU A 221 8.52 8.04 -5.86
C LEU A 221 8.67 8.04 -7.38
N LEU A 222 7.55 8.22 -8.08
CA LEU A 222 7.48 8.33 -9.54
C LEU A 222 7.53 9.80 -9.98
N PRO A 223 7.97 10.08 -11.22
CA PRO A 223 7.84 11.39 -11.84
C PRO A 223 6.41 11.93 -11.73
N VAL A 224 6.25 13.22 -11.42
CA VAL A 224 4.92 13.81 -11.24
C VAL A 224 4.12 13.75 -12.54
N MET A 225 4.80 13.91 -13.68
CA MET A 225 4.21 13.76 -15.01
C MET A 225 3.68 12.34 -15.27
N SER A 226 4.41 11.30 -14.85
CA SER A 226 3.92 9.90 -14.88
C SER A 226 2.62 9.77 -14.09
N LYS A 227 2.56 10.37 -12.90
CA LYS A 227 1.36 10.34 -12.06
C LYS A 227 0.18 11.07 -12.69
N ILE A 228 0.41 12.16 -13.43
CA ILE A 228 -0.67 12.84 -14.16
C ILE A 228 -1.22 11.93 -15.27
N LEU A 229 -0.36 11.27 -16.05
CA LEU A 229 -0.76 10.29 -17.06
C LEU A 229 -1.55 9.13 -16.41
N GLU A 230 -1.00 8.52 -15.35
CA GLU A 230 -1.66 7.45 -14.60
C GLU A 230 -3.03 7.89 -14.06
N LYS A 231 -3.17 9.15 -13.64
CA LYS A 231 -4.46 9.66 -13.14
C LYS A 231 -5.50 9.75 -14.25
N CYS A 232 -5.10 10.12 -15.46
CA CYS A 232 -5.99 10.14 -16.62
C CYS A 232 -6.47 8.73 -16.96
N VAL A 233 -5.54 7.78 -17.03
CA VAL A 233 -5.83 6.36 -17.29
C VAL A 233 -6.72 5.77 -16.20
N TYR A 234 -6.38 6.01 -14.92
CA TYR A 234 -7.15 5.55 -13.77
C TYR A 234 -8.61 6.01 -13.84
N THR A 235 -8.85 7.30 -14.13
CA THR A 235 -10.21 7.83 -14.19
C THR A 235 -11.01 7.14 -15.28
N GLN A 236 -10.44 6.98 -16.49
CA GLN A 236 -11.15 6.32 -17.60
C GLN A 236 -11.44 4.84 -17.30
N LEU A 237 -10.47 4.07 -16.79
CA LEU A 237 -10.69 2.66 -16.46
C LEU A 237 -11.67 2.46 -15.31
N ARG A 238 -11.57 3.27 -14.26
CA ARG A 238 -12.52 3.22 -13.14
C ARG A 238 -13.95 3.42 -13.64
N ASP A 239 -14.17 4.44 -14.48
CA ASP A 239 -15.50 4.76 -14.99
C ASP A 239 -16.04 3.62 -15.88
N TYR A 240 -15.17 3.01 -16.71
CA TYR A 240 -15.51 1.82 -17.49
C TYR A 240 -15.88 0.61 -16.61
N TYR A 241 -15.06 0.23 -15.64
CA TYR A 241 -15.37 -0.93 -14.79
C TYR A 241 -16.57 -0.71 -13.87
N GLN A 242 -16.82 0.53 -13.45
CA GLN A 242 -18.03 0.89 -12.74
C GLN A 242 -19.26 0.71 -13.63
N TYR A 243 -19.20 1.18 -14.88
CA TYR A 243 -20.28 0.99 -15.85
C TYR A 243 -20.53 -0.50 -16.17
N GLN A 244 -19.47 -1.29 -16.32
CA GLN A 244 -19.56 -2.75 -16.56
C GLN A 244 -19.98 -3.55 -15.31
N ASN A 245 -19.95 -2.94 -14.12
CA ASN A 245 -20.05 -3.64 -12.84
C ASN A 245 -19.09 -4.86 -12.76
N TYR A 246 -17.85 -4.66 -13.19
CA TYR A 246 -16.85 -5.73 -13.34
C TYR A 246 -16.14 -6.07 -12.02
N LEU A 247 -15.91 -5.09 -11.15
CA LEU A 247 -15.22 -5.33 -9.89
C LEU A 247 -16.12 -6.07 -8.91
N THR A 248 -15.58 -7.13 -8.30
CA THR A 248 -16.31 -7.95 -7.34
C THR A 248 -16.85 -7.11 -6.18
N PRO A 249 -18.10 -7.32 -5.74
CA PRO A 249 -18.62 -6.67 -4.54
C PRO A 249 -17.84 -7.03 -3.27
N ASP A 250 -17.09 -8.14 -3.30
CA ASP A 250 -16.36 -8.68 -2.15
C ASP A 250 -15.03 -7.97 -1.88
N GLN A 251 -14.62 -7.03 -2.73
CA GLN A 251 -13.47 -6.15 -2.49
C GLN A 251 -13.94 -4.82 -1.93
N SER A 252 -13.45 -4.43 -0.75
CA SER A 252 -13.69 -3.14 -0.12
C SER A 252 -12.48 -2.19 -0.19
N GLY A 253 -11.27 -2.72 -0.40
CA GLY A 253 -10.06 -1.92 -0.54
C GLY A 253 -10.02 -1.11 -1.83
N PHE A 254 -9.46 0.10 -1.75
CA PHE A 254 -9.27 1.03 -2.88
C PHE A 254 -10.53 1.39 -3.67
N ARG A 255 -11.73 1.17 -3.11
CA ARG A 255 -13.01 1.53 -3.75
C ARG A 255 -13.64 2.76 -3.12
N PRO A 256 -14.31 3.60 -3.91
CA PRO A 256 -15.10 4.70 -3.37
C PRO A 256 -16.25 4.13 -2.52
N ASN A 257 -16.59 4.81 -1.42
CA ASN A 257 -17.69 4.46 -0.51
C ASN A 257 -17.50 3.16 0.29
N HIS A 258 -16.33 2.52 0.25
CA HIS A 258 -15.95 1.43 1.13
C HIS A 258 -14.90 1.91 2.14
N SER A 259 -14.89 1.30 3.34
CA SER A 259 -13.90 1.55 4.39
C SER A 259 -13.59 0.28 5.17
N THR A 260 -12.58 0.34 6.03
CA THR A 260 -12.30 -0.76 6.97
C THR A 260 -13.49 -1.04 7.89
N THR A 261 -14.24 0.00 8.26
CA THR A 261 -15.45 -0.13 9.09
C THR A 261 -16.57 -0.87 8.35
N THR A 262 -16.82 -0.55 7.07
CA THR A 262 -17.87 -1.24 6.31
C THR A 262 -17.51 -2.71 6.07
N ALA A 263 -16.23 -3.00 5.81
CA ALA A 263 -15.72 -4.36 5.66
C ALA A 263 -15.88 -5.17 6.95
N LEU A 264 -15.45 -4.60 8.08
CA LEU A 264 -15.58 -5.24 9.39
C LEU A 264 -17.05 -5.49 9.76
N LEU A 265 -17.92 -4.49 9.54
CA LEU A 265 -19.34 -4.60 9.84
C LEU A 265 -19.98 -5.76 9.06
N LYS A 266 -19.65 -5.94 7.77
CA LYS A 266 -20.16 -7.04 6.96
C LYS A 266 -19.77 -8.40 7.55
N VAL A 267 -18.49 -8.60 7.83
CA VAL A 267 -17.97 -9.86 8.37
C VAL A 267 -18.56 -10.15 9.75
N CYS A 268 -18.61 -9.16 10.64
CA CYS A 268 -19.20 -9.31 11.97
C CYS A 268 -20.70 -9.66 11.91
N ASN A 269 -21.47 -9.01 11.04
CA ASN A 269 -22.90 -9.29 10.88
C ASN A 269 -23.15 -10.72 10.38
N ASP A 270 -22.36 -11.19 9.42
CA ASP A 270 -22.49 -12.58 8.94
C ASP A 270 -22.15 -13.60 10.03
N ILE A 271 -21.11 -13.33 10.83
CA ILE A 271 -20.74 -14.18 11.98
C ILE A 271 -21.90 -14.23 12.98
N GLN A 272 -22.49 -13.08 13.33
CA GLN A 272 -23.63 -12.99 14.25
C GLN A 272 -24.85 -13.75 13.71
N ALA A 273 -25.21 -13.54 12.44
CA ALA A 273 -26.31 -14.27 11.80
C ALA A 273 -26.09 -15.79 11.82
N GLY A 274 -24.84 -16.24 11.64
CA GLY A 274 -24.47 -17.65 11.82
C GLY A 274 -24.73 -18.15 13.24
N MET A 275 -24.36 -17.36 14.27
CA MET A 275 -24.63 -17.71 15.67
C MET A 275 -26.12 -17.76 16.00
N GLU A 276 -26.93 -16.84 15.46
CA GLU A 276 -28.38 -16.79 15.64
C GLU A 276 -29.08 -18.02 15.05
N GLN A 277 -28.55 -18.55 13.95
CA GLN A 277 -29.00 -19.82 13.35
C GLN A 277 -28.48 -21.05 14.10
N GLY A 278 -27.78 -20.85 15.22
CA GLY A 278 -27.16 -21.92 15.99
C GLY A 278 -26.02 -22.61 15.26
N ASN A 279 -25.35 -21.96 14.29
CA ASN A 279 -24.19 -22.46 13.55
C ASN A 279 -22.85 -22.08 14.22
N LEU A 280 -21.77 -22.78 13.85
CA LEU A 280 -20.39 -22.37 14.08
C LEU A 280 -19.89 -21.66 12.82
N THR A 281 -19.13 -20.59 12.97
CA THR A 281 -18.51 -19.87 11.85
C THR A 281 -17.01 -20.01 11.95
N GLY A 282 -16.39 -20.59 10.93
CA GLY A 282 -14.93 -20.66 10.82
C GLY A 282 -14.44 -19.66 9.79
N ALA A 283 -13.32 -19.01 10.07
CA ALA A 283 -12.70 -18.02 9.20
C ALA A 283 -11.20 -18.31 9.02
N ILE A 284 -10.70 -18.11 7.81
CA ILE A 284 -9.29 -18.16 7.44
C ILE A 284 -8.90 -16.76 6.97
N PHE A 285 -8.00 -16.11 7.71
CA PHE A 285 -7.42 -14.82 7.36
C PHE A 285 -6.11 -15.04 6.63
N LEU A 286 -6.05 -14.64 5.37
CA LEU A 286 -4.90 -14.78 4.48
C LEU A 286 -4.08 -13.48 4.48
N ASP A 287 -2.76 -13.62 4.63
CA ASP A 287 -1.79 -12.54 4.43
C ASP A 287 -0.92 -12.91 3.21
N PHE A 288 -0.95 -12.09 2.16
CA PHE A 288 -0.11 -12.31 0.98
C PHE A 288 1.29 -11.72 1.19
N ALA A 289 2.31 -12.54 1.02
CA ALA A 289 3.70 -12.10 1.09
C ALA A 289 4.02 -11.21 -0.11
N LYS A 290 4.25 -9.92 0.16
CA LYS A 290 4.69 -8.92 -0.83
C LYS A 290 3.75 -8.83 -2.05
N ALA A 291 2.44 -8.86 -1.82
CA ALA A 291 1.42 -8.99 -2.86
C ALA A 291 1.59 -8.03 -4.04
N PHE A 292 1.90 -6.75 -3.76
CA PHE A 292 2.12 -5.74 -4.81
C PHE A 292 3.41 -5.96 -5.60
N ASP A 293 4.45 -6.52 -4.97
CA ASP A 293 5.78 -6.67 -5.56
C ASP A 293 5.90 -7.97 -6.37
N THR A 294 4.96 -8.91 -6.20
CA THR A 294 4.98 -10.25 -6.83
C THR A 294 4.00 -10.41 -8.00
N VAL A 295 3.22 -9.37 -8.33
CA VAL A 295 2.28 -9.39 -9.47
C VAL A 295 3.00 -9.73 -10.77
N ASP A 296 2.69 -10.88 -11.36
CA ASP A 296 3.22 -11.26 -12.66
C ASP A 296 2.61 -10.40 -13.78
N HIS A 297 3.46 -9.77 -14.59
CA HIS A 297 3.01 -8.85 -15.64
C HIS A 297 2.23 -9.55 -16.76
N GLY A 298 2.60 -10.80 -17.12
CA GLY A 298 1.91 -11.56 -18.15
C GLY A 298 0.48 -11.92 -17.72
N ILE A 299 0.34 -12.42 -16.49
CA ILE A 299 -0.96 -12.74 -15.89
C ILE A 299 -1.82 -11.48 -15.75
N LEU A 300 -1.23 -10.36 -15.30
CA LEU A 300 -1.93 -9.07 -15.21
C LEU A 300 -2.47 -8.61 -16.56
N LEU A 301 -1.67 -8.68 -17.63
CA LEU A 301 -2.09 -8.31 -18.98
C LEU A 301 -3.19 -9.23 -19.50
N GLN A 302 -3.11 -10.54 -19.22
CA GLN A 302 -4.17 -11.49 -19.57
C GLN A 302 -5.48 -11.16 -18.86
N LYS A 303 -5.44 -10.86 -17.55
CA LYS A 303 -6.61 -10.45 -16.78
C LYS A 303 -7.20 -9.13 -17.27
N LEU A 304 -6.36 -8.16 -17.64
CA LEU A 304 -6.82 -6.91 -18.28
C LEU A 304 -7.54 -7.19 -19.60
N LYS A 305 -6.96 -8.02 -20.47
CA LYS A 305 -7.62 -8.41 -21.74
C LYS A 305 -8.98 -9.07 -21.48
N ASN A 306 -9.03 -9.99 -20.54
CA ASN A 306 -10.24 -10.71 -20.14
C ASN A 306 -11.31 -9.80 -19.52
N SER A 307 -10.90 -8.69 -18.89
CA SER A 307 -11.80 -7.66 -18.36
C SER A 307 -12.38 -6.70 -19.41
N GLY A 308 -12.14 -6.98 -20.69
CA GLY A 308 -12.67 -6.20 -21.82
C GLY A 308 -11.78 -5.04 -22.26
N ILE A 309 -10.50 -5.02 -21.91
CA ILE A 309 -9.56 -4.03 -22.44
C ILE A 309 -9.26 -4.32 -23.92
N GLY A 310 -9.40 -3.29 -24.78
CA GLY A 310 -9.08 -3.37 -26.20
C GLY A 310 -7.60 -3.59 -26.47
N ASP A 311 -7.27 -4.23 -27.60
CA ASP A 311 -5.89 -4.66 -27.89
C ASP A 311 -4.91 -3.47 -27.97
N SER A 312 -5.31 -2.32 -28.55
CA SER A 312 -4.50 -1.10 -28.57
C SER A 312 -4.25 -0.52 -27.18
N THR A 313 -5.23 -0.59 -26.29
CA THR A 313 -5.10 -0.12 -24.90
C THR A 313 -4.28 -1.10 -24.08
N LEU A 314 -4.35 -2.40 -24.39
CA LEU A 314 -3.53 -3.42 -23.78
C LEU A 314 -2.04 -3.19 -24.08
N THR A 315 -1.69 -2.74 -25.29
CA THR A 315 -0.32 -2.32 -25.64
C THR A 315 0.20 -1.21 -24.72
N TRP A 316 -0.66 -0.25 -24.35
CA TRP A 316 -0.29 0.78 -23.38
C TRP A 316 0.03 0.19 -22.00
N PHE A 317 -0.78 -0.76 -21.51
CA PHE A 317 -0.51 -1.44 -20.24
C PHE A 317 0.74 -2.30 -20.29
N GLN A 318 1.02 -2.94 -21.42
CA GLN A 318 2.27 -3.67 -21.64
C GLN A 318 3.44 -2.70 -21.55
N SER A 319 3.38 -1.55 -22.23
CA SER A 319 4.38 -0.50 -22.10
C SER A 319 4.51 0.03 -20.67
N TYR A 320 3.42 0.13 -19.90
CA TYR A 320 3.42 0.58 -18.51
C TYR A 320 4.22 -0.32 -17.57
N VAL A 321 4.12 -1.63 -17.75
CA VAL A 321 4.78 -2.62 -16.88
C VAL A 321 6.15 -3.04 -17.37
N SER A 322 6.43 -2.96 -18.68
CA SER A 322 7.72 -3.32 -19.28
C SER A 322 8.78 -2.21 -19.17
N ASP A 323 10.06 -2.62 -19.19
CA ASP A 323 11.24 -1.75 -19.15
C ASP A 323 11.28 -0.77 -17.97
N ARG A 324 10.70 -1.18 -16.84
CA ARG A 324 10.74 -0.41 -15.60
C ARG A 324 12.07 -0.64 -14.90
N SER A 325 12.53 0.40 -14.22
CA SER A 325 13.69 0.32 -13.33
C SER A 325 13.44 1.07 -12.04
N GLN A 326 14.18 0.70 -11.00
CA GLN A 326 14.18 1.42 -9.74
C GLN A 326 15.58 1.58 -9.17
N PHE A 327 15.78 2.63 -8.40
CA PHE A 327 16.95 2.80 -7.55
C PHE A 327 16.53 3.26 -6.16
N VAL A 328 17.31 2.91 -5.14
CA VAL A 328 17.08 3.32 -3.77
C VAL A 328 17.94 4.54 -3.45
N SER A 329 17.37 5.48 -2.71
CA SER A 329 18.05 6.69 -2.23
C SER A 329 18.07 6.70 -0.70
N ILE A 330 19.27 6.75 -0.13
CA ILE A 330 19.54 6.86 1.31
C ILE A 330 20.43 8.09 1.50
N SER A 331 19.95 9.06 2.26
CA SER A 331 20.56 10.39 2.39
C SER A 331 20.83 10.98 0.99
N ASP A 332 22.07 11.36 0.72
CA ASP A 332 22.53 11.89 -0.57
C ASP A 332 23.14 10.82 -1.49
N SER A 333 23.09 9.54 -1.10
CA SER A 333 23.60 8.42 -1.90
C SER A 333 22.49 7.67 -2.62
N THR A 334 22.75 7.28 -3.87
CA THR A 334 21.81 6.53 -4.71
C THR A 334 22.45 5.23 -5.19
N SER A 335 21.71 4.12 -5.09
CA SER A 335 22.12 2.85 -5.67
C SER A 335 22.15 2.92 -7.19
N LEU A 336 22.78 1.92 -7.82
CA LEU A 336 22.59 1.70 -9.25
C LEU A 336 21.11 1.35 -9.56
N PRO A 337 20.56 1.80 -10.70
CA PRO A 337 19.25 1.37 -11.16
C PRO A 337 19.23 -0.13 -11.48
N LEU A 338 18.18 -0.82 -11.03
CA LEU A 338 17.94 -2.23 -11.30
C LEU A 338 16.60 -2.40 -12.04
N PRO A 339 16.48 -3.35 -12.97
CA PRO A 339 15.24 -3.63 -13.68
C PRO A 339 14.19 -4.22 -12.74
N VAL A 340 12.92 -3.86 -12.97
CA VAL A 340 11.76 -4.41 -12.25
C VAL A 340 11.00 -5.32 -13.20
N THR A 341 11.02 -6.62 -12.94
CA THR A 341 10.45 -7.66 -13.82
C THR A 341 9.07 -8.16 -13.38
N CYS A 342 8.63 -7.80 -12.17
CA CYS A 342 7.32 -8.14 -11.63
C CYS A 342 6.87 -7.06 -10.63
N GLY A 343 5.62 -7.14 -10.23
CA GLY A 343 4.99 -6.21 -9.31
C GLY A 343 4.46 -4.94 -9.97
N VAL A 344 3.72 -4.17 -9.19
CA VAL A 344 3.24 -2.83 -9.54
C VAL A 344 3.79 -1.81 -8.52
N PRO A 345 4.20 -0.60 -8.93
CA PRO A 345 4.92 0.30 -8.03
C PRO A 345 4.08 0.74 -6.82
N GLN A 346 4.55 0.49 -5.60
CA GLN A 346 3.92 0.96 -4.37
C GLN A 346 4.06 2.49 -4.23
N GLY A 347 3.00 3.23 -4.56
CA GLY A 347 3.02 4.70 -4.65
C GLY A 347 2.66 5.26 -6.03
N SER A 348 2.43 4.37 -6.99
CA SER A 348 1.69 4.67 -8.23
C SER A 348 0.20 4.90 -7.95
N ILE A 349 -0.47 5.60 -8.87
CA ILE A 349 -1.92 5.81 -8.87
C ILE A 349 -2.61 4.58 -9.45
N LEU A 350 -2.02 3.94 -10.47
CA LEU A 350 -2.59 2.75 -11.10
C LEU A 350 -2.37 1.46 -10.31
N GLY A 351 -1.28 1.34 -9.57
CA GLY A 351 -0.91 0.10 -8.87
C GLY A 351 -2.04 -0.51 -8.04
N PRO A 352 -2.72 0.25 -7.15
CA PRO A 352 -3.85 -0.27 -6.38
C PRO A 352 -5.01 -0.80 -7.25
N LEU A 353 -5.35 -0.11 -8.34
CA LEU A 353 -6.41 -0.56 -9.25
C LEU A 353 -5.99 -1.81 -10.01
N LEU A 354 -4.74 -1.86 -10.50
CA LEU A 354 -4.19 -3.03 -11.19
C LEU A 354 -4.14 -4.26 -10.27
N PHE A 355 -3.73 -4.09 -9.01
CA PHE A 355 -3.78 -5.16 -8.04
C PHE A 355 -5.22 -5.62 -7.76
N THR A 356 -6.15 -4.67 -7.62
CA THR A 356 -7.59 -4.98 -7.45
C THR A 356 -8.12 -5.83 -8.61
N ILE A 357 -7.75 -5.50 -9.85
CA ILE A 357 -8.12 -6.28 -11.05
C ILE A 357 -7.46 -7.67 -11.02
N PHE A 358 -6.22 -7.75 -10.56
CA PHE A 358 -5.45 -8.98 -10.49
C PHE A 358 -6.11 -10.03 -9.58
N ILE A 359 -6.57 -9.61 -8.40
CA ILE A 359 -7.21 -10.50 -7.42
C ILE A 359 -8.73 -10.62 -7.57
N ASN A 360 -9.33 -9.93 -8.55
CA ASN A 360 -10.79 -9.78 -8.68
C ASN A 360 -11.54 -11.11 -8.81
N ASP A 361 -10.89 -12.14 -9.33
CA ASP A 361 -11.46 -13.47 -9.55
C ASP A 361 -11.19 -14.45 -8.40
N LEU A 362 -10.49 -14.06 -7.33
CA LEU A 362 -10.27 -14.89 -6.15
C LEU A 362 -11.59 -15.39 -5.53
N PRO A 363 -12.63 -14.56 -5.32
CA PRO A 363 -13.89 -15.05 -4.75
C PRO A 363 -14.55 -16.17 -5.56
N ASN A 364 -14.30 -16.24 -6.88
CA ASN A 364 -14.95 -17.21 -7.75
C ASN A 364 -14.49 -18.66 -7.50
N VAL A 365 -13.36 -18.86 -6.80
CA VAL A 365 -12.88 -20.21 -6.43
C VAL A 365 -13.52 -20.72 -5.14
N CYS A 366 -14.14 -19.83 -4.36
CA CYS A 366 -14.82 -20.15 -3.11
C CYS A 366 -16.34 -20.17 -3.32
N LYS A 367 -16.90 -21.33 -3.71
CA LYS A 367 -18.34 -21.46 -3.99
C LYS A 367 -19.20 -21.76 -2.76
N ALA A 368 -18.61 -22.36 -1.72
CA ALA A 368 -19.32 -22.78 -0.51
C ALA A 368 -18.99 -21.94 0.74
N SER A 369 -18.21 -20.88 0.55
CA SER A 369 -17.81 -19.92 1.59
C SER A 369 -17.92 -18.50 1.06
N THR A 370 -18.08 -17.55 1.98
CA THR A 370 -17.98 -16.14 1.68
C THR A 370 -16.51 -15.71 1.68
N VAL A 371 -16.14 -14.87 0.72
CA VAL A 371 -14.84 -14.21 0.69
C VAL A 371 -15.07 -12.72 0.88
N HIS A 372 -14.23 -12.09 1.70
CA HIS A 372 -14.18 -10.64 1.77
C HIS A 372 -12.73 -10.17 1.72
N MET A 373 -12.47 -9.13 0.94
CA MET A 373 -11.14 -8.61 0.68
C MET A 373 -11.06 -7.13 1.01
N TYR A 374 -9.93 -6.71 1.56
CA TYR A 374 -9.57 -5.32 1.70
C TYR A 374 -8.12 -5.14 1.23
N ALA A 375 -7.95 -4.67 0.00
CA ALA A 375 -6.65 -4.67 -0.67
C ALA A 375 -6.13 -6.11 -0.76
N ASP A 376 -4.97 -6.39 -0.19
CA ASP A 376 -4.35 -7.72 -0.07
C ASP A 376 -4.92 -8.55 1.09
N ASP A 377 -5.42 -7.92 2.16
CA ASP A 377 -6.00 -8.67 3.29
C ASP A 377 -7.27 -9.40 2.83
N THR A 378 -7.31 -10.72 3.01
CA THR A 378 -8.44 -11.55 2.57
C THR A 378 -8.92 -12.44 3.70
N VAL A 379 -10.24 -12.55 3.87
CA VAL A 379 -10.86 -13.51 4.78
C VAL A 379 -11.80 -14.43 4.01
N ILE A 380 -11.69 -15.73 4.25
CA ILE A 380 -12.60 -16.76 3.76
C ILE A 380 -13.34 -17.31 4.97
N TYR A 381 -14.66 -17.31 4.96
CA TYR A 381 -15.44 -17.77 6.10
C TYR A 381 -16.74 -18.45 5.69
N THR A 382 -17.21 -19.37 6.51
CA THR A 382 -18.46 -20.08 6.31
C THR A 382 -19.07 -20.50 7.64
N SER A 383 -20.39 -20.64 7.67
CA SER A 383 -21.13 -21.06 8.86
C SER A 383 -21.77 -22.42 8.64
N LYS A 384 -21.53 -23.36 9.56
CA LYS A 384 -22.08 -24.73 9.49
C LYS A 384 -22.60 -25.23 10.85
N PRO A 385 -23.51 -26.22 10.85
CA PRO A 385 -24.10 -26.74 12.09
C PRO A 385 -23.10 -27.43 13.04
N ASN A 386 -22.01 -28.01 12.54
CA ASN A 386 -21.03 -28.72 13.34
C ASN A 386 -19.60 -28.55 12.80
N LEU A 387 -18.62 -28.85 13.64
CA LEU A 387 -17.20 -28.65 13.35
C LEU A 387 -16.69 -29.51 12.17
N PRO A 388 -17.02 -30.82 12.06
CA PRO A 388 -16.54 -31.62 10.92
C PRO A 388 -17.00 -31.10 9.56
N GLN A 389 -18.26 -30.66 9.45
CA GLN A 389 -18.76 -30.04 8.21
C GLN A 389 -18.08 -28.70 7.93
N LEU A 390 -17.82 -27.91 8.98
CA LEU A 390 -17.14 -26.62 8.86
C LEU A 390 -15.71 -26.79 8.34
N GLU A 391 -14.95 -27.70 8.96
CA GLU A 391 -13.57 -28.02 8.58
C GLU A 391 -13.50 -28.57 7.16
N SER A 392 -14.37 -29.53 6.81
CA SER A 392 -14.41 -30.10 5.47
C SER A 392 -14.64 -29.04 4.39
N VAL A 393 -15.62 -28.14 4.59
CA VAL A 393 -15.92 -27.08 3.62
C VAL A 393 -14.78 -26.07 3.54
N LEU A 394 -14.25 -25.60 4.68
CA LEU A 394 -13.15 -24.64 4.70
C LEU A 394 -11.88 -25.20 4.07
N GLN A 395 -11.54 -26.47 4.34
CA GLN A 395 -10.39 -27.14 3.75
C GLN A 395 -10.53 -27.26 2.23
N GLU A 396 -11.72 -27.62 1.73
CA GLU A 396 -11.99 -27.67 0.29
C GLU A 396 -11.80 -26.29 -0.36
N GLN A 397 -12.37 -25.24 0.24
CA GLN A 397 -12.23 -23.88 -0.30
C GLN A 397 -10.79 -23.39 -0.25
N PHE A 398 -10.07 -23.65 0.85
CA PHE A 398 -8.66 -23.28 1.00
C PHE A 398 -7.79 -23.99 -0.03
N THR A 399 -8.04 -25.28 -0.31
CA THR A 399 -7.34 -26.02 -1.37
C THR A 399 -7.57 -25.38 -2.76
N GLY A 400 -8.78 -24.90 -3.03
CA GLY A 400 -9.09 -24.13 -4.25
C GLY A 400 -8.32 -22.82 -4.33
N VAL A 401 -8.21 -22.13 -3.19
CA VAL A 401 -7.44 -20.88 -3.06
C VAL A 401 -5.96 -21.12 -3.25
N GLU A 402 -5.36 -22.16 -2.64
CA GLU A 402 -3.96 -22.52 -2.84
C GLU A 402 -3.62 -22.74 -4.32
N LYS A 403 -4.48 -23.48 -5.04
CA LYS A 403 -4.36 -23.65 -6.49
C LYS A 403 -4.44 -22.33 -7.24
N TRP A 404 -5.38 -21.46 -6.86
CA TRP A 404 -5.50 -20.12 -7.46
C TRP A 404 -4.24 -19.28 -7.19
N ILE A 405 -3.70 -19.31 -5.98
CA ILE A 405 -2.50 -18.58 -5.57
C ILE A 405 -1.30 -19.03 -6.41
N ALA A 406 -1.12 -20.35 -6.56
CA ALA A 406 -0.07 -20.93 -7.39
C ALA A 406 -0.22 -20.51 -8.87
N ASN A 407 -1.43 -20.61 -9.43
CA ASN A 407 -1.72 -20.20 -10.81
C ASN A 407 -1.47 -18.71 -11.06
N ASN A 408 -1.67 -17.87 -10.04
CA ASN A 408 -1.41 -16.43 -10.11
C ASN A 408 0.02 -16.05 -9.67
N LYS A 409 0.88 -17.01 -9.37
CA LYS A 409 2.25 -16.79 -8.87
C LYS A 409 2.33 -15.85 -7.65
N LEU A 410 1.31 -15.92 -6.78
CA LEU A 410 1.29 -15.23 -5.50
C LEU A 410 1.83 -16.13 -4.39
N PHE A 411 2.06 -15.54 -3.22
CA PHE A 411 2.65 -16.23 -2.07
C PHE A 411 1.85 -15.92 -0.82
N LEU A 412 1.53 -16.95 -0.04
CA LEU A 412 1.01 -16.78 1.31
C LEU A 412 2.16 -16.58 2.29
N ASN A 413 1.91 -15.72 3.26
CA ASN A 413 2.70 -15.63 4.46
C ASN A 413 2.07 -16.56 5.51
N THR A 414 2.61 -17.77 5.60
CA THR A 414 2.09 -18.83 6.49
C THR A 414 2.09 -18.41 7.95
N ASP A 415 3.10 -17.64 8.39
CA ASP A 415 3.23 -17.19 9.78
C ASP A 415 2.16 -16.18 10.19
N LYS A 416 1.56 -15.49 9.21
CA LYS A 416 0.50 -14.49 9.44
C LYS A 416 -0.88 -14.96 9.01
N THR A 417 -0.95 -16.08 8.31
CA THR A 417 -2.22 -16.69 7.93
C THR A 417 -2.79 -17.39 9.16
N VAL A 418 -3.99 -17.00 9.58
CA VAL A 418 -4.58 -17.48 10.84
C VAL A 418 -6.00 -17.98 10.64
N THR A 419 -6.34 -19.04 11.35
CA THR A 419 -7.70 -19.60 11.41
C THR A 419 -8.37 -19.19 12.72
N MET A 420 -9.63 -18.81 12.66
CA MET A 420 -10.42 -18.48 13.85
C MET A 420 -11.77 -19.19 13.80
N LEU A 421 -12.22 -19.65 14.96
CA LEU A 421 -13.54 -20.26 15.15
C LEU A 421 -14.42 -19.33 16.00
N PHE A 422 -15.63 -19.09 15.52
CA PHE A 422 -16.64 -18.27 16.17
C PHE A 422 -17.89 -19.11 16.45
N GLY A 423 -18.48 -18.92 17.62
CA GLY A 423 -19.72 -19.56 18.01
C GLY A 423 -20.25 -18.97 19.30
N THR A 424 -21.47 -19.33 19.68
CA THR A 424 -21.98 -19.02 21.01
C THR A 424 -21.17 -19.80 22.06
N THR A 425 -21.00 -19.21 23.26
CA THR A 425 -20.27 -19.84 24.37
C THR A 425 -20.71 -21.29 24.62
N PRO A 426 -22.01 -21.62 24.69
CA PRO A 426 -22.45 -23.00 24.91
C PRO A 426 -22.05 -23.96 23.79
N LYS A 427 -21.92 -23.47 22.56
CA LYS A 427 -21.58 -24.29 21.40
C LYS A 427 -20.08 -24.55 21.32
N LEU A 428 -19.26 -23.55 21.66
CA LEU A 428 -17.82 -23.69 21.73
C LEU A 428 -17.39 -24.62 22.88
N HIS A 429 -18.10 -24.62 24.01
CA HIS A 429 -17.82 -25.55 25.12
C HIS A 429 -18.17 -27.03 24.84
N LYS A 430 -18.91 -27.32 23.76
CA LYS A 430 -19.28 -28.68 23.36
C LYS A 430 -18.29 -29.32 22.37
N LEU A 431 -17.32 -28.54 21.91
CA LEU A 431 -16.19 -29.00 21.09
C LEU A 431 -15.07 -29.45 22.02
#